data_AF-A0A7W2T904-F1
#
_entry.id   AF-A0A7W2T904-F1
#
_cell.length_a   1.000
_cell.length_b   1.000
_cell.length_c   1.000
_cell.angle_alpha   90.00
_cell.angle_beta   90.00
_cell.angle_gamma   90.00
#
_symmetry.space_group_name_H-M   'P 1'
#
loop_
_entity.id
_entity.type
_entity.pdbx_description
1 polymer ?
#
loop_
_entity_poly.entity_id
_entity_poly.type
_entity_poly.pdbx_seq_one_letter_code
_entity_poly.pdbx_strand_id
1 'polypeptide(L)' 'MSSDKEQEYFSDGISEEILNVLAKIPKLQVTSRSSAFAYKDTKINISEVAKILGVKTYSKAV' A
#
# COMPACT_ATOMS: atom_id res chain seq x y z
N MET A 1 -6.30 16.76 -19.91
CA MET A 1 -5.21 17.08 -18.96
C MET A 1 -5.86 17.46 -17.65
N SER A 2 -5.43 16.84 -16.54
CA SER A 2 -6.03 16.88 -15.19
C SER A 2 -7.06 15.79 -14.87
N SER A 3 -6.70 14.53 -15.08
CA SER A 3 -7.36 13.39 -14.42
C SER A 3 -6.44 12.68 -13.41
N ASP A 4 -5.15 13.01 -13.37
CA ASP A 4 -4.17 12.26 -12.57
C ASP A 4 -4.35 12.48 -11.07
N LYS A 5 -4.55 13.72 -10.63
CA LYS A 5 -4.72 14.01 -9.19
C LYS A 5 -6.01 13.45 -8.62
N GLU A 6 -7.13 13.58 -9.34
CA GLU A 6 -8.42 13.04 -8.89
C GLU A 6 -8.40 11.51 -8.87
N GLN A 7 -7.78 10.87 -9.88
CA GLN A 7 -7.59 9.43 -9.87
C GLN A 7 -6.62 8.96 -8.78
N GLU A 8 -5.58 9.73 -8.48
CA GLU A 8 -4.66 9.44 -7.38
C GLU A 8 -5.39 9.52 -6.03
N TYR A 9 -6.13 10.59 -5.76
CA TYR A 9 -6.97 10.72 -4.56
C TYR A 9 -7.98 9.58 -4.43
N PHE A 10 -8.60 9.17 -5.54
CA PHE A 10 -9.52 8.03 -5.56
C PHE A 10 -8.81 6.72 -5.23
N SER A 11 -7.68 6.43 -5.89
CA SER A 11 -6.88 5.21 -5.67
C SER A 11 -6.34 5.12 -4.25
N ASP A 12 -5.95 6.27 -3.70
CA ASP A 12 -5.52 6.46 -2.32
C ASP A 12 -6.63 6.15 -1.31
N GLY A 13 -7.85 6.66 -1.56
CA GLY A 13 -9.01 6.39 -0.73
C GLY A 13 -9.41 4.92 -0.74
N ILE A 14 -9.37 4.27 -1.91
CA ILE A 14 -9.62 2.82 -2.04
C ILE A 14 -8.55 2.02 -1.30
N SER A 15 -7.27 2.42 -1.40
CA SER A 15 -6.17 1.76 -0.69
C SER A 15 -6.35 1.84 0.83
N GLU A 16 -6.77 2.98 1.34
CA GLU A 16 -7.07 3.16 2.77
C GLU A 16 -8.22 2.27 3.23
N GLU A 17 -9.31 2.21 2.47
CA GLU A 17 -10.46 1.38 2.84
C GLU A 17 -10.12 -0.12 2.83
N ILE A 18 -9.35 -0.58 1.84
CA ILE A 18 -8.86 -1.95 1.79
C ILE A 18 -7.99 -2.25 3.01
N LEU A 19 -7.04 -1.36 3.35
CA LEU A 19 -6.19 -1.53 4.53
C LEU A 19 -7.03 -1.59 5.82
N ASN A 20 -8.04 -0.73 5.95
CA ASN A 20 -8.95 -0.71 7.10
C ASN A 20 -9.77 -2.00 7.24
N VAL A 21 -10.24 -2.56 6.12
CA VAL A 21 -10.96 -3.84 6.11
C VAL A 21 -10.01 -5.00 6.48
N LEU A 22 -8.82 -5.04 5.89
CA LEU A 22 -7.82 -6.07 6.18
C LEU A 22 -7.34 -6.02 7.63
N ALA A 23 -7.18 -4.83 8.21
CA ALA A 23 -6.76 -4.63 9.60
C ALA A 23 -7.76 -5.22 10.62
N LYS A 24 -9.02 -5.42 10.25
CA LYS A 24 -10.05 -6.04 11.09
C LYS A 24 -9.96 -7.57 11.11
N ILE A 25 -9.17 -8.19 10.23
CA ILE A 25 -9.04 -9.65 10.14
C ILE A 25 -8.09 -10.13 11.26
N PRO A 26 -8.58 -10.94 12.22
CA PRO A 26 -7.72 -11.45 13.29
C PRO A 26 -6.56 -12.28 12.71
N LYS A 27 -5.36 -12.10 13.28
CA LYS A 27 -4.12 -12.78 12.88
C LYS A 27 -3.56 -12.36 11.52
N LEU A 28 -4.17 -11.39 10.82
CA LEU A 28 -3.57 -10.77 9.64
C LEU A 28 -2.75 -9.55 10.05
N GLN A 29 -1.47 -9.54 9.70
CA GLN A 29 -0.60 -8.38 9.90
C GLN A 29 -0.68 -7.47 8.67
N VAL A 30 -1.07 -6.22 8.91
CA VAL A 30 -1.23 -5.20 7.87
C VAL A 30 -0.32 -4.02 8.23
N THR A 31 0.51 -3.58 7.28
CA THR A 31 1.33 -2.38 7.45
C THR A 31 0.46 -1.13 7.32
N SER A 32 0.88 -0.03 7.93
CA SER A 32 0.12 1.22 7.84
C SER A 32 0.18 1.82 6.43
N ARG A 33 -0.86 2.59 6.06
CA ARG A 33 -0.90 3.31 4.78
C ARG A 33 0.32 4.21 4.61
N SER A 34 0.67 4.99 5.64
CA SER A 34 1.80 5.93 5.60
C SER A 34 3.14 5.20 5.43
N SER A 35 3.31 4.04 6.07
CA SER A 35 4.50 3.20 5.90
C SER A 35 4.63 2.68 4.48
N ALA A 36 3.54 2.23 3.85
CA ALA A 36 3.57 1.79 2.46
C ALA A 36 3.82 2.95 1.48
N PHE A 37 3.19 4.10 1.74
CA PHE A 37 3.27 5.29 0.89
C PHE A 37 4.65 5.96 0.91
N ALA A 38 5.42 5.79 1.98
CA ALA A 38 6.80 6.26 2.05
C ALA A 38 7.70 5.67 0.94
N TYR A 39 7.28 4.56 0.32
CA TYR A 39 7.99 3.90 -0.78
C TYR A 39 7.32 4.09 -2.14
N LYS A 40 6.24 4.86 -2.22
CA LYS A 40 5.58 5.21 -3.49
C LYS A 40 6.58 5.95 -4.39
N ASP A 41 6.59 5.62 -5.68
CA ASP A 41 7.49 6.19 -6.69
C ASP A 41 9.00 6.02 -6.42
N THR A 42 9.38 5.19 -5.46
CA THR A 42 10.78 4.84 -5.22
C THR A 42 11.24 3.73 -6.16
N LYS A 43 12.55 3.66 -6.41
CA LYS A 43 13.17 2.58 -7.20
C LYS A 43 13.51 1.33 -6.37
N ILE A 44 13.07 1.27 -5.12
CA ILE A 44 13.36 0.15 -4.22
C ILE A 44 12.55 -1.07 -4.65
N ASN A 45 13.16 -2.25 -4.61
CA ASN A 45 12.47 -3.48 -4.95
C ASN A 45 11.36 -3.79 -3.92
N ILE A 46 10.18 -4.18 -4.38
CA ILE A 46 9.05 -4.54 -3.52
C ILE A 46 9.39 -5.64 -2.49
N SER A 47 10.27 -6.59 -2.84
CA SER A 47 10.74 -7.62 -1.91
C SER A 47 11.62 -7.05 -0.79
N GLU A 48 12.32 -5.94 -1.05
CA GLU A 48 13.11 -5.22 -0.05
C GLU A 48 12.20 -4.35 0.83
N VAL A 49 11.24 -3.65 0.24
CA VAL A 49 10.19 -2.93 0.99
C VAL A 49 9.44 -3.89 1.92
N ALA A 50 9.09 -5.09 1.45
CA ALA A 50 8.43 -6.10 2.26
C ALA A 50 9.25 -6.52 3.49
N LYS A 51 10.57 -6.66 3.33
CA LYS A 51 11.49 -6.94 4.44
C LYS A 51 11.56 -5.78 5.43
N ILE A 52 11.66 -4.54 4.93
CA ILE A 52 11.72 -3.34 5.77
C ILE A 52 10.42 -3.17 6.58
N LEU A 53 9.27 -3.39 5.93
CA LEU A 53 7.95 -3.27 6.55
C LEU A 53 7.54 -4.51 7.37
N GLY A 54 8.34 -5.58 7.36
CA GLY A 54 8.04 -6.81 8.09
C GLY A 54 6.80 -7.57 7.59
N VAL A 55 6.39 -7.38 6.33
CA VAL A 55 5.20 -8.03 5.77
C VAL A 55 5.55 -9.32 5.04
N LYS A 56 4.70 -10.35 5.19
CA LYS A 56 4.92 -11.66 4.57
C LYS A 56 4.33 -11.78 3.16
N THR A 57 3.27 -11.04 2.87
CA THR A 57 2.54 -11.09 1.61
C THR A 57 2.52 -9.71 0.99
N TYR A 58 2.86 -9.61 -0.30
CA TYR A 58 2.82 -8.38 -1.09
C TYR A 58 2.41 -8.72 -2.52
N SER A 59 1.73 -7.80 -3.20
CA SER A 59 1.43 -7.94 -4.62
C SER A 59 2.42 -7.10 -5.44
N LYS A 60 2.82 -7.65 -6.59
CA LYS A 60 3.47 -6.90 -7.64
C LYS A 60 2.38 -6.51 -8.62
N ALA A 61 2.22 -5.22 -8.91
CA ALA A 61 1.38 -4.81 -10.03
C ALA A 61 1.93 -5.49 -11.29
N VAL A 62 1.05 -6.19 -12.01
CA VAL A 62 1.37 -6.86 -13.29
C VAL A 62 1.39 -5.81 -14.39
#